data_AF-A0A4Q3RVT1-F1
#
_entry.id   AF-A0A4Q3RVT1-F1
#
_cell.length_a   1.000
_cell.length_b   1.000
_cell.length_c   1.000
_cell.angle_alpha   90.00
_cell.angle_beta   90.00
_cell.angle_gamma   90.00
#
_symmetry.space_group_name_H-M   'P 1'
#
loop_
_entity.id
_entity.type
_entity.pdbx_description
1 polymer ?
#
loop_
_entity_poly.entity_id
_entity_poly.type
_entity_poly.pdbx_seq_one_letter_code
_entity_poly.pdbx_strand_id
1 'polypeptide(L)'
;MNKTILTYGALSGLIVSAFMMTSITMCYRSGNFEGSMLVGYASMVLAFSLIFVGIKKLRDKDLGGKITFGKAFKYGLFISLVASTIYVIAWAVNYNMFMPDFM
;
A
#
# COMPACT_ATOMS: atom_id res chain seq x y z
N MET A 1 -1.35 -18.18 -11.74
CA MET A 1 -0.94 -16.96 -11.04
C MET A 1 -0.85 -17.27 -9.55
N ASN A 2 0.34 -17.13 -8.96
CA ASN A 2 0.57 -17.53 -7.57
C ASN A 2 -0.32 -16.71 -6.64
N LYS A 3 -1.16 -17.39 -5.83
CA LYS A 3 -2.11 -16.78 -4.89
C LYS A 3 -1.43 -15.73 -3.99
N THR A 4 -0.14 -15.90 -3.76
CA THR A 4 0.76 -15.01 -3.02
C THR A 4 0.83 -13.60 -3.60
N ILE A 5 0.82 -13.41 -4.91
CA ILE A 5 0.83 -12.05 -5.50
C ILE A 5 -0.44 -11.30 -5.10
N LEU A 6 -1.60 -11.93 -5.27
CA LEU A 6 -2.89 -11.31 -5.03
C LEU A 6 -3.10 -11.05 -3.53
N THR A 7 -2.74 -12.01 -2.67
CA THR A 7 -2.85 -11.85 -1.22
C THR A 7 -1.93 -10.76 -0.70
N TYR A 8 -0.68 -10.69 -1.13
CA TYR A 8 0.26 -9.67 -0.65
C TYR A 8 0.00 -8.28 -1.25
N GLY A 9 -0.40 -8.20 -2.52
CA GLY A 9 -0.85 -6.94 -3.11
C GLY A 9 -2.13 -6.41 -2.46
N ALA A 10 -3.08 -7.31 -2.16
CA ALA A 10 -4.30 -6.93 -1.44
C ALA A 10 -4.00 -6.54 0.02
N LEU A 11 -3.13 -7.27 0.73
CA LEU A 11 -2.74 -6.93 2.10
C LEU A 11 -2.00 -5.60 2.17
N SER A 12 -1.04 -5.36 1.27
CA SER A 12 -0.33 -4.09 1.25
C SER A 12 -1.29 -2.96 0.95
N GLY A 13 -2.13 -3.11 -0.08
CA GLY A 13 -3.17 -2.13 -0.43
C GLY A 13 -4.12 -1.84 0.73
N LEU A 14 -4.63 -2.87 1.42
CA LEU A 14 -5.50 -2.71 2.59
C LEU A 14 -4.82 -1.94 3.73
N ILE A 15 -3.55 -2.27 4.02
CA ILE A 15 -2.79 -1.57 5.06
C ILE A 15 -2.60 -0.10 4.68
N VAL A 16 -2.25 0.21 3.43
CA VAL A 16 -2.13 1.61 2.97
C VAL A 16 -3.46 2.33 3.13
N SER A 17 -4.55 1.75 2.64
CA SER A 17 -5.87 2.36 2.68
C SER A 17 -6.35 2.62 4.12
N ALA A 18 -6.11 1.66 5.02
CA ALA A 18 -6.43 1.79 6.43
C ALA A 18 -5.62 2.91 7.10
N PHE A 19 -4.30 2.96 6.86
CA PHE A 19 -3.41 4.00 7.38
C PHE A 19 -3.78 5.39 6.85
N MET A 20 -4.16 5.47 5.58
CA MET A 20 -4.54 6.73 4.96
C MET A 20 -5.87 7.24 5.53
N MET A 21 -6.84 6.33 5.74
CA MET A 21 -8.14 6.68 6.35
C MET A 21 -7.99 7.14 7.80
N THR A 22 -7.15 6.48 8.61
CA THR A 22 -6.88 6.90 9.99
C THR A 22 -6.13 8.23 10.04
N SER A 23 -5.13 8.42 9.19
CA SER A 23 -4.38 9.70 9.09
C SER A 23 -5.31 10.87 8.73
N ILE A 24 -6.20 10.68 7.76
CA ILE A 24 -7.13 11.73 7.33
C ILE A 24 -8.17 12.02 8.41
N THR A 25 -8.74 10.99 9.04
CA THR A 25 -9.71 11.16 10.14
C THR A 25 -9.09 11.88 11.33
N MET A 26 -7.83 11.56 11.68
CA MET A 26 -7.10 12.26 12.75
C MET A 26 -6.83 13.72 12.38
N CYS A 27 -6.44 13.99 11.13
CA CYS A 27 -6.20 15.35 10.66
C CYS A 27 -7.48 16.22 10.69
N TYR A 28 -8.60 15.66 10.24
CA TYR A 28 -9.89 16.36 10.20
C TYR A 28 -10.44 16.67 11.60
N ARG A 29 -10.22 15.77 12.57
CA ARG A 29 -10.62 15.98 13.97
C ARG A 29 -9.73 16.96 14.72
N SER A 30 -8.47 17.09 14.31
CA SER A 30 -7.46 17.95 14.93
C SER A 30 -7.53 19.41 14.45
N GLY A 31 -8.01 19.65 13.22
CA GLY A 31 -8.03 20.99 12.61
C GLY A 31 -6.65 21.53 12.23
N ASN A 32 -5.57 20.86 12.65
CA ASN A 32 -4.19 21.16 12.28
C ASN A 32 -3.73 20.22 11.16
N PHE A 33 -3.44 20.82 10.00
CA PHE A 33 -2.83 20.13 8.86
C PHE A 33 -1.29 20.03 9.00
N GLU A 34 -0.68 20.71 9.97
CA GLU A 34 0.75 20.59 10.26
C GLU A 34 1.10 19.15 10.68
N GLY A 35 1.86 18.46 9.84
CA GLY A 35 2.29 17.07 10.05
C GLY A 35 1.52 16.02 9.25
N SER A 36 0.37 16.37 8.67
CA SER A 36 -0.40 15.45 7.81
C SER A 36 0.39 14.99 6.57
N MET A 37 1.22 15.88 6.01
CA MET A 37 2.16 15.55 4.94
C MET A 37 3.24 14.55 5.40
N LEU A 38 3.72 14.69 6.64
CA LEU A 38 4.75 13.82 7.23
C LEU A 38 4.19 12.42 7.53
N VAL A 39 2.95 12.35 8.04
CA VAL A 39 2.23 11.09 8.25
C VAL A 39 1.90 10.42 6.92
N GLY A 40 1.49 11.20 5.90
CA GLY A 40 1.31 10.73 4.53
C GLY A 40 2.58 10.06 3.98
N TYR A 41 3.72 10.75 4.07
CA TYR A 41 5.01 10.21 3.64
C TYR A 41 5.43 8.96 4.44
N ALA A 42 5.28 8.99 5.77
CA ALA A 42 5.60 7.84 6.62
C ALA A 42 4.74 6.62 6.27
N SER A 43 3.46 6.83 5.96
CA SER A 43 2.56 5.76 5.52
C SER A 43 2.97 5.17 4.17
N MET A 44 3.44 5.99 3.22
CA MET A 44 3.98 5.51 1.94
C MET A 44 5.25 4.67 2.14
N VAL A 45 6.16 5.08 3.03
CA VAL A 45 7.37 4.30 3.34
C VAL A 45 7.01 2.95 3.96
N LEU A 46 6.06 2.92 4.90
CA LEU A 46 5.51 1.68 5.48
C LEU A 46 4.87 0.79 4.42
N ALA A 47 4.05 1.38 3.54
CA ALA A 47 3.41 0.69 2.43
C ALA A 47 4.41 0.02 1.48
N PHE A 48 5.43 0.77 1.04
CA PHE A 48 6.45 0.23 0.13
C PHE A 48 7.32 -0.83 0.79
N SER A 49 7.54 -0.75 2.10
CA SER A 49 8.23 -1.80 2.86
C SER A 49 7.50 -3.15 2.80
N LEU A 50 6.17 -3.15 2.70
CA LEU A 50 5.37 -4.38 2.56
C LEU A 50 5.58 -5.08 1.22
N ILE A 51 5.95 -4.36 0.16
CA ILE A 51 6.29 -4.95 -1.14
C ILE A 51 7.52 -5.87 -0.96
N PHE A 52 8.53 -5.41 -0.22
CA PHE A 52 9.72 -6.21 0.09
C PHE A 52 9.38 -7.46 0.89
N VAL A 53 8.49 -7.35 1.89
CA VAL A 53 7.99 -8.49 2.67
C VAL A 53 7.24 -9.50 1.79
N GLY A 54 6.43 -9.02 0.84
CA GLY A 54 5.74 -9.87 -0.14
C GLY A 54 6.70 -10.66 -1.02
N ILE A 55 7.74 -10.01 -1.55
CA ILE A 55 8.79 -10.69 -2.35
C ILE A 55 9.56 -11.71 -1.50
N LYS A 56 9.92 -11.36 -0.26
CA LYS A 56 10.63 -12.27 0.66
C LYS A 56 9.82 -13.51 0.99
N LYS A 57 8.52 -13.36 1.28
CA LYS A 57 7.62 -14.48 1.56
C LYS A 57 7.45 -15.38 0.34
N LEU A 58 7.35 -14.79 -0.86
CA LEU A 58 7.23 -15.53 -2.11
C LEU A 58 8.51 -16.32 -2.42
N ARG A 59 9.69 -15.74 -2.14
CA ARG A 59 10.98 -16.45 -2.20
C ARG A 59 11.01 -17.64 -1.25
N ASP A 60 10.68 -17.44 0.02
CA ASP A 60 10.84 -18.47 1.05
C ASP A 60 9.80 -19.59 0.95
N LYS A 61 8.53 -19.25 0.63
CA LYS A 61 7.41 -20.22 0.68
C LYS A 61 7.09 -20.89 -0.66
N ASP A 62 7.14 -20.16 -1.77
CA ASP A 62 6.78 -20.70 -3.10
C ASP A 62 7.99 -21.21 -3.90
N LEU A 63 9.20 -20.72 -3.59
CA LEU A 63 10.42 -20.99 -4.37
C LEU A 63 11.53 -21.69 -3.57
N GLY A 64 11.26 -22.08 -2.32
CA GLY A 64 12.22 -22.82 -1.49
C GLY A 64 13.50 -22.04 -1.18
N GLY A 65 13.41 -20.71 -1.08
CA GLY A 65 14.51 -19.84 -0.65
C GLY A 65 15.38 -19.26 -1.77
N LYS A 66 15.19 -19.66 -3.04
CA LYS A 66 15.96 -19.14 -4.18
C LYS A 66 15.06 -18.47 -5.22
N ILE A 67 15.31 -17.19 -5.48
CA ILE A 67 14.61 -16.43 -6.52
C ILE A 67 15.63 -15.77 -7.46
N THR A 68 15.42 -15.90 -8.77
CA THR A 68 16.20 -15.17 -9.77
C THR A 68 15.73 -13.73 -9.87
N PHE A 69 16.65 -12.81 -10.17
CA PHE A 69 16.36 -11.37 -10.25
C PHE A 69 15.16 -11.05 -11.15
N GLY A 70 15.11 -11.61 -12.36
CA GLY A 70 14.01 -11.37 -13.29
C GLY A 70 12.64 -11.83 -12.77
N LYS A 71 12.59 -12.91 -11.98
CA LYS A 71 11.36 -13.34 -11.30
C LYS A 71 10.99 -12.35 -10.19
N ALA A 72 11.93 -12.01 -9.31
CA ALA A 72 11.71 -11.05 -8.23
C ALA A 72 11.18 -9.71 -8.74
N PHE A 73 11.76 -9.20 -9.84
CA PHE A 73 11.31 -7.97 -10.49
C PHE A 73 9.87 -8.06 -10.99
N LYS A 74 9.51 -9.12 -11.72
CA LYS A 74 8.11 -9.34 -12.17
C LYS A 74 7.15 -9.40 -10.99
N TYR A 75 7.49 -10.12 -9.93
CA TYR A 75 6.62 -10.23 -8.74
C TYR A 75 6.45 -8.87 -8.04
N GLY A 76 7.52 -8.11 -7.86
CA GLY A 76 7.46 -6.75 -7.33
C GLY A 76 6.55 -5.86 -8.17
N LEU A 77 6.68 -5.93 -9.49
CA LEU A 77 5.89 -5.13 -10.43
C LEU A 77 4.38 -5.47 -10.38
N PHE A 78 4.02 -6.75 -10.26
CA PHE A 78 2.62 -7.14 -10.08
C PHE A 78 2.08 -6.70 -8.72
N ILE A 79 2.86 -6.84 -7.64
CA ILE A 79 2.45 -6.40 -6.30
C ILE A 79 2.25 -4.88 -6.29
N SER A 80 3.16 -4.10 -6.89
CA SER A 80 3.03 -2.65 -6.97
C SER A 80 1.81 -2.22 -7.78
N LEU A 81 1.50 -2.91 -8.87
CA LEU A 81 0.33 -2.60 -9.72
C LEU A 81 -0.99 -2.85 -8.98
N VAL A 82 -1.08 -3.93 -8.21
CA VAL A 82 -2.25 -4.20 -7.36
C VAL A 82 -2.34 -3.16 -6.23
N ALA A 83 -1.22 -2.90 -5.54
CA ALA A 83 -1.19 -1.93 -4.45
C ALA A 83 -1.56 -0.51 -4.90
N SER A 84 -1.05 -0.05 -6.06
CA SER A 84 -1.38 1.26 -6.61
C SER A 84 -2.85 1.36 -7.01
N THR A 85 -3.43 0.28 -7.55
CA THR A 85 -4.85 0.25 -7.90
C THR A 85 -5.73 0.42 -6.66
N ILE A 86 -5.42 -0.32 -5.59
CA ILE A 86 -6.15 -0.22 -4.31
C ILE A 86 -5.97 1.16 -3.69
N TYR A 87 -4.76 1.72 -3.76
CA TYR A 87 -4.47 3.08 -3.28
C TYR A 87 -5.31 4.14 -3.99
N VAL A 88 -5.37 4.11 -5.33
CA VAL A 88 -6.19 5.05 -6.12
C VAL A 88 -7.66 4.92 -5.77
N ILE A 89 -8.17 3.69 -5.63
CA ILE A 89 -9.58 3.47 -5.24
C ILE A 89 -9.84 4.04 -3.85
N ALA A 90 -8.97 3.76 -2.88
CA ALA A 90 -9.12 4.28 -1.53
C ALA A 90 -9.05 5.81 -1.50
N TRP A 91 -8.15 6.40 -2.26
CA TRP A 91 -8.05 7.85 -2.40
C TRP A 91 -9.30 8.45 -3.05
N ALA A 92 -9.82 7.83 -4.13
CA ALA A 92 -11.04 8.27 -4.79
C ALA A 92 -12.27 8.19 -3.87
N VAL A 93 -12.39 7.13 -3.06
CA VAL A 93 -13.45 7.00 -2.05
C VAL A 93 -13.30 8.08 -0.98
N ASN A 94 -12.08 8.31 -0.49
CA ASN A 94 -11.82 9.32 0.54
C ASN A 94 -12.14 10.73 0.05
N TYR A 95 -11.69 11.06 -1.17
CA TYR A 95 -12.01 12.32 -1.83
C TYR A 95 -13.52 12.50 -2.02
N ASN A 96 -14.25 11.50 -2.53
CA ASN A 96 -15.68 11.66 -2.79
C ASN A 96 -16.57 11.63 -1.53
N MET A 97 -16.20 10.85 -0.49
CA MET A 97 -17.08 10.66 0.68
C MET A 97 -16.68 11.49 1.91
N PHE A 98 -15.40 11.79 2.11
CA PHE A 98 -14.91 12.44 3.33
C PHE A 98 -14.36 13.84 3.09
N MET A 99 -13.79 14.11 1.90
CA MET A 99 -13.18 15.41 1.58
C MET A 99 -13.48 15.85 0.13
N PRO A 100 -14.76 16.05 -0.24
CA PRO A 100 -15.12 16.48 -1.60
C PRO A 100 -14.60 17.90 -1.94
N ASP A 101 -14.33 18.71 -0.92
CA ASP A 101 -13.77 20.07 -0.95
C ASP A 101 -12.24 20.10 -0.78
N PHE A 102 -11.50 19.02 -1.07
CA PHE A 102 -10.03 19.03 -0.97
C PHE A 102 -9.33 19.83 -2.11
N MET A 103 -10.01 20.82 -2.69
CA MET A 103 -9.48 21.80 -3.64
C MET A 103 -9.94 23.21 -3.29
#